data_AF-A0A4V1ZVJ4-F1
#
_entry.id   AF-A0A4V1ZVJ4-F1
#
_cell.length_a   1.000
_cell.length_b   1.000
_cell.length_c   1.000
_cell.angle_alpha   90.00
_cell.angle_beta   90.00
_cell.angle_gamma   90.00
#
_symmetry.space_group_name_H-M   'P 1'
#
loop_
_entity.id
_entity.type
_entity.pdbx_description
1 polymer ?
#
loop_
_entity_poly.entity_id
_entity_poly.type
_entity_poly.pdbx_seq_one_letter_code
_entity_poly.pdbx_strand_id
1 'polypeptide(L)'
;MENLEREIGEFREAFCPYGYLDIKMAVENALSAGHDSGWAYEQVEAFADQCCMKISDIDPCYVVMDSIMQEARNEIEGLTGFDLQNDAGFEVYGNYMCTCYDWRDEDIEGLKQALKENEVTSDDLSDATMHWLGMIEVNIEEL
;
A
#
# COMPACT_ATOMS: atom_id res chain seq x y z
N MET A 1 32.10 8.95 23.43
CA MET A 1 30.67 9.06 23.06
C MET A 1 30.48 8.63 21.62
N GLU A 2 31.30 9.10 20.66
CA GLU A 2 31.27 8.65 19.26
C GLU A 2 31.23 7.13 19.05
N ASN A 3 31.99 6.35 19.85
CA ASN A 3 32.01 4.90 19.69
C ASN A 3 30.70 4.23 20.17
N LEU A 4 30.01 4.80 21.15
CA LEU A 4 28.72 4.29 21.61
C LEU A 4 27.60 4.66 20.63
N GLU A 5 27.62 5.87 20.09
CA GLU A 5 26.66 6.31 19.07
C GLU A 5 26.80 5.49 17.77
N ARG A 6 28.04 5.20 17.35
CA ARG A 6 28.31 4.30 16.22
C ARG A 6 27.77 2.88 16.48
N GLU A 7 28.08 2.28 17.62
CA GLU A 7 27.63 0.92 17.95
C GLU A 7 26.11 0.84 18.11
N ILE A 8 25.45 1.89 18.65
CA ILE A 8 23.97 1.97 18.70
C ILE A 8 23.39 2.10 17.29
N GLY A 9 24.00 2.91 16.42
CA GLY A 9 23.60 3.05 15.01
C GLY A 9 23.72 1.73 14.26
N GLU A 10 24.88 1.08 14.33
CA GLU A 10 25.14 -0.23 13.71
C GLU A 10 24.21 -1.32 14.26
N PHE A 11 23.91 -1.32 15.56
CA PHE A 11 22.96 -2.26 16.17
C PHE A 11 21.52 -2.02 15.69
N ARG A 12 21.11 -0.74 15.59
CA ARG A 12 19.78 -0.34 15.09
C ARG A 12 19.62 -0.52 13.59
N GLU A 13 20.71 -0.47 12.81
CA GLU A 13 20.71 -0.78 11.37
C GLU A 13 20.74 -2.30 11.12
N ALA A 14 21.35 -3.08 12.02
CA ALA A 14 21.42 -4.54 11.92
C ALA A 14 20.12 -5.24 12.36
N PHE A 15 19.40 -4.68 13.33
CA PHE A 15 17.98 -4.93 13.47
C PHE A 15 17.31 -4.17 12.34
N CYS A 16 16.77 -4.83 11.31
CA CYS A 16 15.79 -4.18 10.43
C CYS A 16 14.85 -3.36 11.34
N PRO A 17 14.75 -2.02 11.22
CA PRO A 17 13.99 -1.21 12.18
C PRO A 17 12.52 -1.63 12.22
N TYR A 18 12.08 -2.32 11.16
CA TYR A 18 10.84 -3.04 11.02
C TYR A 18 11.08 -4.51 11.41
N GLY A 19 10.38 -4.94 12.47
CA GLY A 19 10.52 -6.28 13.01
C GLY A 19 9.93 -7.34 12.11
N TYR A 20 10.04 -8.61 12.53
CA TYR A 20 9.39 -9.74 11.84
C TYR A 20 7.90 -9.51 11.54
N LEU A 21 7.19 -8.78 12.41
CA LEU A 21 5.77 -8.50 12.24
C LEU A 21 5.48 -7.59 11.04
N ASP A 22 6.32 -6.60 10.79
CA ASP A 22 6.17 -5.70 9.64
C ASP A 22 6.43 -6.45 8.34
N ILE A 23 7.51 -7.24 8.30
CA ILE A 23 7.80 -8.11 7.14
C ILE A 23 6.65 -9.09 6.90
N LYS A 24 6.12 -9.69 7.97
CA LYS A 24 4.98 -10.60 7.89
C LYS A 24 3.75 -9.88 7.32
N MET A 25 3.43 -8.69 7.80
CA MET A 25 2.29 -7.90 7.35
C MET A 25 2.41 -7.47 5.89
N ALA A 26 3.60 -7.03 5.47
CA ALA A 26 3.90 -6.71 4.08
C ALA A 26 3.66 -7.94 3.17
N VAL A 27 4.22 -9.10 3.55
CA VAL A 27 4.02 -10.35 2.79
C VAL A 27 2.57 -10.82 2.80
N GLU A 28 1.85 -10.68 3.93
CA GLU A 28 0.43 -11.03 4.02
C GLU A 28 -0.44 -10.16 3.10
N ASN A 29 -0.15 -8.85 3.01
CA ASN A 29 -0.84 -7.96 2.07
C ASN A 29 -0.53 -8.32 0.62
N ALA A 30 0.74 -8.57 0.28
CA ALA A 30 1.12 -9.01 -1.07
C ALA A 30 0.39 -10.30 -1.47
N LEU A 31 0.39 -11.32 -0.61
CA LEU A 31 -0.30 -12.58 -0.86
C LEU A 31 -1.82 -12.41 -1.01
N SER A 32 -2.42 -11.52 -0.21
CA SER A 32 -3.88 -11.25 -0.28
C SER A 32 -4.26 -10.49 -1.56
N ALA A 33 -3.34 -9.68 -2.09
CA ALA A 33 -3.47 -8.97 -3.35
C ALA A 33 -3.13 -9.83 -4.59
N GLY A 34 -2.89 -11.13 -4.44
CA GLY A 34 -2.58 -12.04 -5.54
C GLY A 34 -1.10 -12.07 -5.96
N HIS A 35 -0.22 -11.41 -5.21
CA HIS A 35 1.22 -11.36 -5.44
C HIS A 35 1.99 -12.34 -4.56
N ASP A 36 3.32 -12.39 -4.70
CA ASP A 36 4.19 -13.19 -3.84
C ASP A 36 5.19 -12.32 -3.03
N SER A 37 5.98 -12.97 -2.17
CA SER A 37 6.99 -12.27 -1.37
C SER A 37 8.14 -11.69 -2.20
N GLY A 38 8.37 -12.22 -3.41
CA GLY A 38 9.36 -11.69 -4.35
C GLY A 38 8.91 -10.33 -4.88
N TRP A 39 7.66 -10.24 -5.33
CA TRP A 39 7.04 -8.97 -5.72
C TRP A 39 7.10 -7.95 -4.58
N ALA A 40 6.79 -8.35 -3.34
CA ALA A 40 6.87 -7.45 -2.18
C ALA A 40 8.29 -6.88 -1.97
N TYR A 41 9.32 -7.72 -2.12
CA TYR A 41 10.71 -7.27 -2.06
C TYR A 41 11.07 -6.32 -3.22
N GLU A 42 10.64 -6.63 -4.44
CA GLU A 42 10.88 -5.80 -5.63
C GLU A 42 10.28 -4.40 -5.48
N GLN A 43 9.08 -4.26 -4.90
CA GLN A 43 8.49 -2.95 -4.62
C GLN A 43 9.33 -2.14 -3.62
N VAL A 44 9.77 -2.78 -2.53
CA VAL A 44 10.61 -2.13 -1.50
C VAL A 44 11.97 -1.71 -2.07
N GLU A 45 12.60 -2.57 -2.87
CA GLU A 45 13.87 -2.27 -3.54
C GLU A 45 13.72 -1.12 -4.54
N ALA A 46 12.68 -1.15 -5.38
CA ALA A 46 12.40 -0.09 -6.33
C ALA A 46 12.13 1.26 -5.64
N PHE A 47 11.36 1.26 -4.55
CA PHE A 47 11.11 2.48 -3.76
C PHE A 47 12.40 3.02 -3.15
N ALA A 48 13.23 2.14 -2.55
CA ALA A 48 14.52 2.53 -1.99
C ALA A 48 15.41 3.20 -3.06
N ASP A 49 15.48 2.62 -4.26
CA ASP A 49 16.24 3.16 -5.38
C ASP A 49 15.70 4.52 -5.85
N GLN A 50 14.38 4.64 -6.03
CA GLN A 50 13.73 5.88 -6.46
C GLN A 50 13.93 7.03 -5.47
N CYS A 51 13.91 6.71 -4.17
CA CYS A 51 14.13 7.67 -3.10
C CYS A 51 15.61 7.87 -2.73
N CYS A 52 16.55 7.15 -3.36
CA CYS A 52 17.97 7.15 -3.01
C CYS A 52 18.23 6.81 -1.53
N MET A 53 17.47 5.86 -0.98
CA MET A 53 17.53 5.39 0.41
C MET A 53 18.08 3.95 0.48
N LYS A 54 18.52 3.52 1.67
CA LYS A 54 18.82 2.10 1.89
C LYS A 54 17.51 1.36 2.17
N ILE A 55 17.40 0.10 1.75
CA ILE A 55 16.25 -0.77 2.10
C ILE A 55 16.02 -0.83 3.62
N SER A 56 17.10 -0.78 4.42
CA SER A 56 17.02 -0.76 5.89
C SER A 56 16.31 0.46 6.46
N ASP A 57 16.13 1.53 5.68
CA ASP A 57 15.51 2.78 6.11
C ASP A 57 14.06 2.91 5.62
N ILE A 58 13.52 1.87 4.96
CA ILE A 58 12.20 1.84 4.36
C ILE A 58 11.24 1.01 5.19
N ASP A 59 10.03 1.54 5.39
CA ASP A 59 8.89 0.79 5.94
C ASP A 59 8.33 -0.16 4.86
N PRO A 60 8.54 -1.49 4.99
CA PRO A 60 8.08 -2.42 3.97
C PRO A 60 6.55 -2.51 3.91
N CYS A 61 5.85 -2.31 5.03
CA CYS A 61 4.39 -2.30 5.05
C CYS A 61 3.85 -1.13 4.24
N TYR A 62 4.42 0.07 4.47
CA TYR A 62 4.04 1.26 3.73
C TYR A 62 4.19 1.06 2.23
N VAL A 63 5.37 0.62 1.78
CA VAL A 63 5.64 0.49 0.35
C VAL A 63 4.74 -0.56 -0.29
N VAL A 64 4.54 -1.70 0.36
CA VAL A 64 3.67 -2.76 -0.19
C VAL A 64 2.22 -2.29 -0.27
N MET A 65 1.69 -1.66 0.79
CA MET A 65 0.32 -1.15 0.79
C MET A 65 0.14 -0.01 -0.24
N ASP A 66 1.10 0.90 -0.34
CA ASP A 66 1.07 1.96 -1.36
C ASP A 66 1.10 1.37 -2.77
N SER A 67 1.94 0.36 -3.02
CA SER A 67 2.01 -0.31 -4.32
C SER A 67 0.68 -0.96 -4.70
N ILE A 68 0.01 -1.63 -3.76
CA ILE A 68 -1.34 -2.20 -3.98
C ILE A 68 -2.35 -1.09 -4.30
N MET A 69 -2.33 0.02 -3.56
CA MET A 69 -3.22 1.15 -3.83
C MET A 69 -2.93 1.80 -5.19
N GLN A 70 -1.67 1.90 -5.63
CA GLN A 70 -1.33 2.43 -6.94
C GLN A 70 -1.80 1.50 -8.07
N GLU A 71 -1.74 0.18 -7.89
CA GLU A 71 -2.36 -0.77 -8.83
C GLU A 71 -3.88 -0.53 -8.93
N ALA A 72 -4.56 -0.44 -7.78
CA ALA A 72 -5.99 -0.15 -7.72
C ALA A 72 -6.34 1.20 -8.36
N ARG A 73 -5.54 2.24 -8.10
CA ARG A 73 -5.72 3.57 -8.70
C ARG A 73 -5.66 3.51 -10.21
N ASN A 74 -4.62 2.91 -10.77
CA ASN A 74 -4.41 2.87 -12.21
C ASN A 74 -5.53 2.07 -12.91
N GLU A 75 -5.99 0.97 -12.29
CA GLU A 75 -7.09 0.17 -12.82
C GLU A 75 -8.42 0.92 -12.76
N ILE A 76 -8.76 1.53 -11.62
CA ILE A 76 -10.00 2.29 -11.43
C ILE A 76 -10.02 3.54 -12.32
N GLU A 77 -8.93 4.29 -12.42
CA GLU A 77 -8.82 5.44 -13.32
C GLU A 77 -8.98 4.99 -14.78
N GLY A 78 -8.37 3.87 -15.16
CA GLY A 78 -8.48 3.29 -16.50
C GLY A 78 -9.91 2.89 -16.88
N LEU A 79 -10.69 2.40 -15.92
CA LEU A 79 -12.08 1.95 -16.12
C LEU A 79 -13.10 3.08 -16.04
N THR A 80 -12.90 4.02 -15.12
CA THR A 80 -13.94 4.99 -14.73
C THR A 80 -13.56 6.44 -15.02
N GLY A 81 -12.27 6.72 -15.24
CA GLY A 81 -11.72 8.07 -15.28
C GLY A 81 -11.61 8.74 -13.91
N PHE A 82 -11.92 8.04 -12.81
CA PHE A 82 -11.81 8.54 -11.44
C PHE A 82 -10.43 8.24 -10.86
N ASP A 83 -9.69 9.27 -10.47
CA ASP A 83 -8.38 9.16 -9.86
C ASP A 83 -8.48 9.22 -8.32
N LEU A 84 -8.08 8.13 -7.65
CA LEU A 84 -8.15 7.99 -6.19
C LEU A 84 -7.40 9.06 -5.39
N GLN A 85 -6.42 9.75 -5.99
CA GLN A 85 -5.62 10.79 -5.32
C GLN A 85 -5.91 12.21 -5.83
N ASN A 86 -6.35 12.35 -7.08
CA ASN A 86 -6.65 13.67 -7.65
C ASN A 86 -8.12 14.06 -7.49
N ASP A 87 -9.04 13.09 -7.60
CA ASP A 87 -10.48 13.30 -7.42
C ASP A 87 -10.95 12.96 -5.99
N ALA A 88 -10.12 12.23 -5.24
CA ALA A 88 -10.33 11.85 -3.85
C ALA A 88 -9.04 11.97 -3.02
N GLY A 89 -9.15 11.82 -1.71
CA GLY A 89 -8.03 11.88 -0.76
C GLY A 89 -7.54 10.54 -0.24
N PHE A 90 -7.50 9.47 -1.06
CA PHE A 90 -6.98 8.17 -0.61
C PHE A 90 -5.46 8.19 -0.48
N GLU A 91 -4.96 7.92 0.74
CA GLU A 91 -3.54 7.95 1.06
C GLU A 91 -3.13 6.72 1.89
N VAL A 92 -1.86 6.36 1.83
CA VAL A 92 -1.25 5.45 2.81
C VAL A 92 -0.53 6.29 3.85
N TYR A 93 -0.85 6.09 5.12
CA TYR A 93 -0.11 6.66 6.25
C TYR A 93 0.75 5.59 6.88
N GLY A 94 2.06 5.74 6.75
CA GLY A 94 3.06 4.95 7.48
C GLY A 94 3.57 5.73 8.70
N ASN A 95 3.58 5.11 9.87
CA ASN A 95 4.39 5.55 11.00
C ASN A 95 5.01 4.35 11.72
N TYR A 96 6.00 4.60 12.59
CA TYR A 96 6.73 3.54 13.29
C TYR A 96 5.85 2.57 14.10
N MET A 97 4.60 2.94 14.42
CA MET A 97 3.66 2.13 15.20
C MET A 97 2.60 1.43 14.35
N CYS A 98 2.31 1.92 13.13
CA CYS A 98 1.25 1.40 12.28
C CYS A 98 1.33 1.98 10.86
N THR A 99 1.04 1.14 9.87
CA THR A 99 0.75 1.53 8.49
C THR A 99 -0.71 1.23 8.18
N CYS A 100 -1.45 2.21 7.65
CA CYS A 100 -2.86 2.06 7.28
C CYS A 100 -3.21 2.93 6.08
N TYR A 101 -4.30 2.59 5.40
CA TYR A 101 -4.97 3.48 4.45
C TYR A 101 -5.75 4.55 5.22
N ASP A 102 -5.86 5.76 4.66
CA ASP A 102 -6.65 6.87 5.18
C ASP A 102 -7.43 7.54 4.04
N TRP A 103 -8.62 8.03 4.38
CA TRP A 103 -9.56 8.65 3.44
C TRP A 103 -10.65 9.41 4.19
N ARG A 104 -11.45 10.21 3.47
CA ARG A 104 -12.67 10.83 4.02
C ARG A 104 -13.90 10.06 3.58
N ASP A 105 -14.96 10.10 4.38
CA ASP A 105 -16.23 9.44 4.03
C ASP A 105 -16.76 9.88 2.65
N GLU A 106 -16.57 11.14 2.28
CA GLU A 106 -16.98 11.69 0.98
C GLU A 106 -16.19 11.07 -0.21
N ASP A 107 -14.94 10.67 0.02
CA ASP A 107 -14.07 10.05 -1.00
C ASP A 107 -14.59 8.64 -1.36
N ILE A 108 -15.04 7.88 -0.36
CA ILE A 108 -15.65 6.56 -0.55
C ILE A 108 -16.93 6.66 -1.37
N GLU A 109 -17.79 7.64 -1.07
CA GLU A 109 -19.03 7.81 -1.80
C GLU A 109 -18.77 8.26 -3.25
N GLY A 110 -17.76 9.10 -3.48
CA GLY A 110 -17.27 9.45 -4.82
C GLY A 110 -16.81 8.22 -5.61
N LEU A 111 -15.97 7.38 -5.00
CA LEU A 111 -15.50 6.13 -5.59
C LEU A 111 -16.66 5.19 -5.93
N LYS A 112 -17.57 4.94 -4.98
CA LYS A 112 -18.74 4.07 -5.20
C LYS A 112 -19.60 4.58 -6.35
N GLN A 113 -19.81 5.89 -6.44
CA GLN A 113 -20.57 6.49 -7.53
C GLN A 113 -19.86 6.26 -8.88
N ALA A 114 -18.55 6.49 -8.96
CA ALA A 114 -17.77 6.26 -10.18
C ALA A 114 -17.83 4.80 -10.65
N LEU A 115 -17.70 3.84 -9.72
CA LEU A 115 -17.82 2.41 -10.03
C LEU A 115 -19.22 2.05 -10.55
N LYS A 116 -20.29 2.56 -9.89
CA LYS A 116 -21.69 2.33 -10.31
C LYS A 116 -22.01 2.91 -11.69
N GLU A 117 -21.60 4.16 -11.94
CA GLU A 117 -21.90 4.86 -13.20
C GLU A 117 -21.24 4.21 -14.41
N ASN A 118 -20.10 3.55 -14.20
CA ASN A 118 -19.37 2.83 -15.23
C ASN A 118 -19.67 1.32 -15.26
N GLU A 119 -20.66 0.86 -14.48
CA GLU A 119 -21.09 -0.54 -14.42
C GLU A 119 -19.93 -1.52 -14.12
N VAL A 120 -18.95 -1.09 -13.32
CA VAL A 120 -17.78 -1.93 -12.96
C VAL A 120 -18.21 -3.06 -12.04
N THR A 121 -17.80 -4.27 -12.38
CA THR A 121 -18.09 -5.50 -11.61
C THR A 121 -16.82 -6.12 -11.05
N SER A 122 -16.96 -7.10 -10.16
CA SER A 122 -15.80 -7.86 -9.63
C SER A 122 -15.00 -8.57 -10.72
N ASP A 123 -15.64 -8.93 -11.84
CA ASP A 123 -14.97 -9.62 -12.96
C ASP A 123 -14.07 -8.68 -13.77
N ASP A 124 -14.23 -7.37 -13.61
CA ASP A 124 -13.43 -6.34 -14.29
C ASP A 124 -12.17 -5.96 -13.52
N LEU A 125 -12.03 -6.43 -12.27
CA LEU A 125 -10.99 -6.00 -11.33
C LEU A 125 -9.98 -7.10 -11.04
N SER A 126 -8.73 -6.68 -10.84
CA SER A 126 -7.66 -7.57 -10.37
C SER A 126 -7.84 -7.97 -8.89
N ASP A 127 -7.16 -9.05 -8.50
CA ASP A 127 -7.10 -9.48 -7.09
C ASP A 127 -6.56 -8.37 -6.18
N ALA A 128 -5.60 -7.57 -6.66
CA ALA A 128 -5.02 -6.46 -5.91
C ALA A 128 -6.04 -5.35 -5.65
N THR A 129 -6.81 -4.96 -6.67
CA THR A 129 -7.87 -3.95 -6.52
C THR A 129 -9.01 -4.46 -5.64
N MET A 130 -9.41 -5.72 -5.79
CA MET A 130 -10.42 -6.34 -4.93
C MET A 130 -9.97 -6.40 -3.47
N HIS A 131 -8.71 -6.75 -3.21
CA HIS A 131 -8.12 -6.71 -1.87
C HIS A 131 -8.13 -5.29 -1.31
N TRP A 132 -7.70 -4.30 -2.10
CA TRP A 132 -7.69 -2.90 -1.68
C TRP A 132 -9.09 -2.38 -1.34
N LEU A 133 -10.09 -2.63 -2.18
CA LEU A 133 -11.50 -2.26 -1.93
C LEU A 133 -12.01 -2.88 -0.62
N GLY A 134 -11.67 -4.14 -0.35
CA GLY A 134 -12.00 -4.81 0.91
C GLY A 134 -11.36 -4.14 2.14
N MET A 135 -10.12 -3.67 2.01
CA MET A 135 -9.40 -2.97 3.09
C MET A 135 -9.99 -1.61 3.44
N ILE A 136 -10.69 -0.97 2.50
CA ILE A 136 -11.42 0.29 2.71
C ILE A 136 -12.93 0.09 2.90
N GLU A 137 -13.35 -1.15 3.16
CA GLU A 137 -14.74 -1.55 3.44
C GLU A 137 -15.73 -1.25 2.29
N VAL A 138 -15.26 -1.31 1.03
CA VAL A 138 -16.10 -1.22 -0.16
C VAL A 138 -16.36 -2.64 -0.71
N ASN A 139 -17.62 -3.06 -0.66
CA ASN A 139 -18.07 -4.30 -1.31
C ASN A 139 -18.68 -4.00 -2.69
N ILE A 140 -17.97 -4.37 -3.76
CA ILE A 140 -18.43 -4.12 -5.13
C ILE A 140 -19.72 -4.87 -5.48
N GLU A 141 -19.98 -6.01 -4.85
CA GLU A 141 -21.21 -6.80 -5.08
C GLU A 141 -22.47 -6.12 -4.52
N GLU A 142 -22.30 -5.10 -3.67
CA GLU A 142 -23.39 -4.33 -3.06
C GLU A 142 -23.63 -2.98 -3.77
N LEU A 143 -22.85 -2.66 -4.79
CA LEU A 143 -22.95 -1.41 -5.56
C LEU A 143 -24.02 -1.51 -6.65
#